data_AF-A0A498T1F2-F1
#
_entry.id   AF-A0A498T1F2-F1
#
_cell.length_a   1.000
_cell.length_b   1.000
_cell.length_c   1.000
_cell.angle_alpha   90.00
_cell.angle_beta   90.00
_cell.angle_gamma   90.00
#
_symmetry.space_group_name_H-M   'P 1'
#
loop_
_entity.id
_entity.type
_entity.pdbx_description
1 polymer ?
#
loop_
_entity_poly.entity_id
_entity_poly.type
_entity_poly.pdbx_seq_one_letter_code
_entity_poly.pdbx_strand_id
1 'polypeptide(L)'
;VGDIVSIIEKVTPFSDKDKSWWKAKLTIAKNENGKIILGKKFEVGLFPSECVKIFDDKAGPPADQQLFSAKKGAAATSINGHTFLKPTTNLAPTIKKSTGCHPSRRDRSLVRTLLRRHAERQTPLVFGTDLVEYLQKTGEDVPLILKKCVEVIEMHGIVTGVYRQCGIQSNIQKLRNGFDSGHLPDLRDEAILKDIHSVSSLLKQYFRQLPNPLFTFELYPEFIDAYETTDDEQANRFKDVIGRLPREHYR
;
A
#
# COMPACT_ATOMS: atom_id res chain seq x y z
N VAL A 1 3.83 18.96 -26.49
CA VAL A 1 3.11 17.91 -25.73
C VAL A 1 4.16 16.89 -25.32
N GLY A 2 4.23 16.50 -24.05
CA GLY A 2 5.18 15.49 -23.56
C GLY A 2 4.50 14.15 -23.27
N ASP A 3 5.29 13.21 -22.76
CA ASP A 3 4.87 11.81 -22.58
C ASP A 3 3.81 11.63 -21.49
N ILE A 4 3.00 10.57 -21.65
CA ILE A 4 2.02 10.14 -20.66
C ILE A 4 2.75 9.45 -19.49
N VAL A 5 2.56 9.97 -18.28
CA VAL A 5 3.20 9.45 -17.06
C VAL A 5 2.29 8.50 -16.29
N SER A 6 0.99 8.76 -16.27
CA SER A 6 0.00 7.94 -15.54
C SER A 6 -1.42 8.24 -16.00
N ILE A 7 -2.18 7.21 -16.38
CA ILE A 7 -3.64 7.30 -16.60
C ILE A 7 -4.32 7.46 -15.24
N ILE A 8 -5.28 8.38 -15.17
CA ILE A 8 -6.01 8.74 -13.94
C ILE A 8 -7.41 8.13 -13.97
N GLU A 9 -8.13 8.27 -15.10
CA GLU A 9 -9.56 7.99 -15.18
C GLU A 9 -9.98 7.71 -16.63
N LYS A 10 -10.91 6.76 -16.81
CA LYS A 10 -11.56 6.47 -18.10
C LYS A 10 -12.90 7.20 -18.14
N VAL A 11 -13.06 8.13 -19.08
CA VAL A 11 -14.28 8.93 -19.26
C VAL A 11 -14.95 8.51 -20.55
N THR A 12 -16.12 7.88 -20.45
CA THR A 12 -17.01 7.65 -21.60
C THR A 12 -18.01 8.80 -21.71
N PRO A 13 -17.89 9.69 -22.72
CA PRO A 13 -18.83 10.79 -22.91
C PRO A 13 -20.21 10.26 -23.33
N PHE A 14 -21.27 10.96 -22.94
CA PHE A 14 -22.66 10.49 -23.04
C PHE A 14 -23.23 10.44 -24.49
N SER A 15 -22.46 10.86 -25.50
CA SER A 15 -22.96 11.17 -26.85
C SER A 15 -22.29 10.42 -28.01
N ASP A 16 -21.29 9.56 -27.77
CA ASP A 16 -20.66 8.78 -28.84
C ASP A 16 -20.18 7.43 -28.30
N LYS A 17 -20.77 6.33 -28.77
CA LYS A 17 -20.64 5.00 -28.12
C LYS A 17 -19.30 4.31 -28.41
N ASP A 18 -18.62 4.69 -29.48
CA ASP A 18 -17.44 3.97 -29.97
C ASP A 18 -16.11 4.63 -29.59
N LYS A 19 -16.15 5.80 -28.92
CA LYS A 19 -14.94 6.59 -28.64
C LYS A 19 -14.69 6.84 -27.15
N SER A 20 -13.83 6.00 -26.56
CA SER A 20 -13.40 6.15 -25.17
C SER A 20 -12.36 7.26 -25.03
N TRP A 21 -12.58 8.19 -24.10
CA TRP A 21 -11.63 9.24 -23.77
C TRP A 21 -10.95 8.97 -22.43
N TRP A 22 -9.64 9.11 -22.38
CA TRP A 22 -8.86 8.83 -21.18
C TRP A 22 -8.24 10.13 -20.66
N LYS A 23 -8.18 10.25 -19.33
CA LYS A 23 -7.61 11.39 -18.62
C LYS A 23 -6.28 10.94 -18.03
N ALA A 24 -5.18 11.60 -18.39
CA ALA A 24 -3.86 11.29 -17.84
C ALA A 24 -3.05 12.54 -17.53
N LYS A 25 -2.00 12.31 -16.76
CA LYS A 25 -0.98 13.27 -16.41
C LYS A 25 0.16 13.21 -17.43
N LEU A 26 0.39 14.31 -18.14
CA LEU A 26 1.44 14.47 -19.15
C LEU A 26 2.59 15.33 -18.58
N THR A 27 3.82 15.10 -19.03
CA THR A 27 4.92 16.04 -18.81
C THR A 27 4.84 17.24 -19.74
N ILE A 28 5.21 18.42 -19.25
CA ILE A 28 5.33 19.61 -20.09
C ILE A 28 6.74 19.68 -20.69
N ALA A 29 6.85 19.49 -22.01
CA ALA A 29 8.02 19.88 -22.79
C ALA A 29 7.75 21.25 -23.44
N LYS A 30 8.45 22.30 -22.98
CA LYS A 30 8.46 23.63 -23.59
C LYS A 30 9.75 23.82 -24.41
N ASN A 31 9.60 24.22 -25.67
CA ASN A 31 10.73 24.54 -26.54
C ASN A 31 10.96 26.05 -26.56
N GLU A 32 11.86 26.53 -25.70
CA GLU A 32 12.39 27.89 -25.72
C GLU A 32 13.92 27.77 -25.77
N ASN A 33 14.47 27.67 -27.00
CA ASN A 33 15.91 27.57 -27.33
C ASN A 33 16.58 26.18 -27.18
N GLY A 34 15.91 25.10 -27.57
CA GLY A 34 16.56 23.83 -27.95
C GLY A 34 17.18 22.98 -26.84
N LYS A 35 17.02 23.34 -25.56
CA LYS A 35 17.49 22.55 -24.41
C LYS A 35 16.32 21.86 -23.70
N ILE A 36 16.24 20.53 -23.81
CA ILE A 36 15.23 19.72 -23.11
C ILE A 36 15.54 19.75 -21.60
N ILE A 37 14.70 20.46 -20.83
CA ILE A 37 14.70 20.38 -19.37
C ILE A 37 13.62 19.38 -18.96
N LEU A 38 14.01 18.12 -18.79
CA LEU A 38 13.14 17.05 -18.35
C LEU A 38 12.70 17.25 -16.89
N GLY A 39 11.40 17.41 -16.68
CA GLY A 39 10.74 17.25 -15.38
C GLY A 39 10.76 18.47 -14.45
N LYS A 40 9.59 19.11 -14.29
CA LYS A 40 9.16 19.79 -13.05
C LYS A 40 7.72 20.31 -13.06
N LYS A 41 7.01 20.28 -14.20
CA LYS A 41 5.57 20.55 -14.29
C LYS A 41 4.85 19.43 -15.05
N PHE A 42 3.65 19.14 -14.61
CA PHE A 42 2.73 18.17 -15.20
C PHE A 42 1.40 18.85 -15.47
N GLU A 43 0.72 18.43 -16.53
CA GLU A 43 -0.60 18.92 -16.91
C GLU A 43 -1.53 17.72 -17.10
N VAL A 44 -2.83 17.90 -16.88
CA VAL A 44 -3.82 16.81 -17.04
C VAL A 44 -4.59 17.07 -18.32
N GLY A 45 -4.46 16.16 -19.29
CA GLY A 45 -5.13 16.23 -20.58
C GLY A 45 -6.12 15.09 -20.78
N LEU A 46 -7.09 15.33 -21.67
CA LEU A 46 -7.96 14.32 -22.25
C LEU A 46 -7.43 13.94 -23.64
N PHE A 47 -7.39 12.65 -23.93
CA PHE A 47 -7.00 12.12 -25.25
C PHE A 47 -7.85 10.91 -25.63
N PRO A 48 -8.03 10.66 -26.93
CA PRO A 48 -8.70 9.46 -27.42
C PRO A 48 -7.92 8.18 -27.05
N SER A 49 -8.61 7.07 -26.81
CA SER A 49 -7.99 5.79 -26.46
C SER A 49 -7.06 5.24 -27.55
N GLU A 50 -7.30 5.56 -28.83
CA GLU A 50 -6.42 5.14 -29.93
C GLU A 50 -5.00 5.73 -29.86
N CYS A 51 -4.79 6.78 -29.06
CA CYS A 51 -3.46 7.36 -28.83
C CYS A 51 -2.65 6.64 -27.74
N VAL A 52 -3.16 5.56 -27.13
CA VAL A 52 -2.48 4.84 -26.05
C VAL A 52 -2.19 3.39 -26.44
N LYS A 53 -0.91 3.04 -26.45
CA LYS A 53 -0.45 1.66 -26.59
C LYS A 53 -0.15 1.09 -25.20
N ILE A 54 -1.01 0.19 -24.72
CA ILE A 54 -0.74 -0.60 -23.51
C ILE A 54 0.37 -1.61 -23.83
N PHE A 55 1.38 -1.70 -22.95
CA PHE A 55 2.41 -2.73 -23.00
C PHE A 55 2.17 -3.69 -21.83
N ASP A 56 1.47 -4.78 -22.11
CA ASP A 56 1.37 -5.92 -21.18
C ASP A 56 2.59 -6.81 -21.37
N ASP A 57 3.53 -6.79 -20.42
CA ASP A 57 4.72 -7.65 -20.38
C ASP A 57 4.35 -9.11 -20.06
N LYS A 58 3.59 -9.77 -20.95
CA LYS A 58 3.29 -11.20 -20.84
C LYS A 58 2.81 -11.92 -22.12
N ALA A 59 3.57 -11.81 -23.22
CA ALA A 59 3.51 -12.79 -24.31
C ALA A 59 4.83 -12.88 -25.10
N GLY A 60 5.16 -14.08 -25.58
CA GLY A 60 6.25 -14.31 -26.55
C GLY A 60 5.89 -13.85 -27.96
N PRO A 61 6.85 -13.89 -28.91
CA PRO A 61 6.72 -13.22 -30.20
C PRO A 61 5.90 -14.02 -31.24
N PRO A 62 5.16 -13.31 -32.09
CA PRO A 62 4.94 -13.69 -33.48
C PRO A 62 5.73 -12.79 -34.45
N ALA A 63 5.95 -13.27 -35.67
CA ALA A 63 6.84 -12.67 -36.66
C ALA A 63 6.14 -11.70 -37.64
N ASP A 64 6.99 -10.94 -38.34
CA ASP A 64 6.77 -10.22 -39.62
C ASP A 64 5.62 -9.19 -39.74
N GLN A 65 6.02 -7.91 -39.83
CA GLN A 65 6.07 -7.24 -41.15
C GLN A 65 6.88 -5.91 -41.14
N GLN A 66 7.67 -5.78 -42.22
CA GLN A 66 8.32 -4.65 -42.90
C GLN A 66 7.77 -3.22 -42.63
N LEU A 67 8.47 -2.08 -42.84
CA LEU A 67 9.84 -1.69 -43.30
C LEU A 67 10.11 -0.28 -42.68
N PHE A 68 11.33 0.22 -42.50
CA PHE A 68 12.04 1.08 -43.48
C PHE A 68 13.47 1.42 -43.01
N SER A 69 14.33 1.75 -43.98
CA SER A 69 15.80 1.81 -43.87
C SER A 69 16.39 3.10 -43.30
N ALA A 70 17.59 2.98 -42.69
CA ALA A 70 18.77 3.76 -43.09
C ALA A 70 20.09 3.04 -42.69
N LYS A 71 21.04 2.89 -43.62
CA LYS A 71 22.39 2.32 -43.40
C LYS A 71 23.46 3.42 -43.43
N LYS A 72 24.54 3.24 -42.63
CA LYS A 72 25.98 3.37 -42.99
C LYS A 72 26.83 3.42 -41.69
N GLY A 73 27.94 2.70 -41.51
CA GLY A 73 28.50 1.58 -42.29
C GLY A 73 29.97 1.26 -41.92
N ALA A 74 30.43 0.02 -42.20
CA ALA A 74 31.83 -0.49 -42.25
C ALA A 74 32.71 -0.40 -40.96
N ALA A 75 33.68 -1.28 -40.64
CA ALA A 75 34.07 -2.68 -40.98
C ALA A 75 35.14 -3.13 -39.91
N ALA A 76 35.76 -4.33 -39.82
CA ALA A 76 35.82 -5.56 -40.64
C ALA A 76 36.24 -6.81 -39.80
N THR A 77 36.16 -8.00 -40.43
CA THR A 77 37.04 -9.21 -40.38
C THR A 77 37.98 -9.48 -39.17
N SER A 78 37.82 -10.57 -38.37
CA SER A 78 38.36 -11.97 -38.54
C SER A 78 39.92 -12.09 -38.48
N ILE A 79 40.63 -13.09 -37.92
CA ILE A 79 40.46 -14.57 -37.76
C ILE A 79 41.45 -15.21 -36.73
N ASN A 80 41.08 -16.37 -36.14
CA ASN A 80 41.84 -17.63 -35.83
C ASN A 80 43.12 -17.75 -34.93
N GLY A 81 43.15 -18.83 -34.10
CA GLY A 81 44.35 -19.61 -33.66
C GLY A 81 44.82 -19.42 -32.19
N HIS A 82 45.36 -20.39 -31.44
CA HIS A 82 45.74 -21.81 -31.68
C HIS A 82 45.73 -22.67 -30.38
N THR A 83 45.89 -24.00 -30.52
CA THR A 83 45.79 -25.09 -29.51
C THR A 83 47.07 -25.36 -28.70
N PHE A 84 47.01 -26.07 -27.54
CA PHE A 84 47.92 -27.22 -27.17
C PHE A 84 47.44 -28.00 -25.92
N LEU A 85 47.93 -29.24 -25.67
CA LEU A 85 47.38 -30.22 -24.70
C LEU A 85 48.42 -30.99 -23.83
N LYS A 86 48.13 -31.11 -22.50
CA LYS A 86 48.38 -32.29 -21.58
C LYS A 86 49.84 -32.76 -21.31
N PRO A 87 50.11 -33.81 -20.46
CA PRO A 87 49.68 -34.15 -19.07
C PRO A 87 50.91 -34.38 -18.10
N THR A 88 50.82 -34.77 -16.81
CA THR A 88 50.70 -36.17 -16.27
C THR A 88 50.63 -36.24 -14.71
N THR A 89 49.99 -37.31 -14.20
CA THR A 89 50.20 -38.11 -12.94
C THR A 89 50.79 -37.46 -11.65
N ASN A 90 50.21 -37.66 -10.46
CA ASN A 90 50.34 -38.94 -9.70
C ASN A 90 49.36 -39.14 -8.51
N LEU A 91 49.40 -40.36 -7.95
CA LEU A 91 48.47 -40.96 -6.96
C LEU A 91 48.60 -40.47 -5.50
N ALA A 92 47.48 -40.43 -4.76
CA ALA A 92 47.25 -41.22 -3.52
C ALA A 92 45.89 -40.86 -2.83
N PRO A 93 45.11 -41.84 -2.32
CA PRO A 93 43.90 -41.57 -1.54
C PRO A 93 44.18 -41.60 -0.01
N THR A 94 43.42 -40.84 0.78
CA THR A 94 43.36 -41.04 2.24
C THR A 94 41.93 -41.10 2.74
N ILE A 95 41.48 -42.30 3.08
CA ILE A 95 40.22 -42.52 3.78
C ILE A 95 40.38 -42.06 5.23
N LYS A 96 39.56 -41.12 5.69
CA LYS A 96 39.33 -40.88 7.12
C LYS A 96 37.84 -40.96 7.43
N LYS A 97 37.42 -42.10 7.98
CA LYS A 97 36.17 -42.20 8.74
C LYS A 97 36.36 -41.49 10.08
N SER A 98 35.47 -40.57 10.44
CA SER A 98 34.83 -40.53 11.78
C SER A 98 33.89 -39.34 11.95
N THR A 99 32.66 -39.65 12.38
CA THR A 99 31.83 -38.89 13.35
C THR A 99 31.77 -37.35 13.22
N GLY A 100 30.63 -36.81 12.78
CA GLY A 100 30.36 -35.38 12.90
C GLY A 100 29.19 -34.85 12.07
N CYS A 101 28.00 -35.47 12.12
CA CYS A 101 26.80 -34.80 11.61
C CYS A 101 26.40 -33.68 12.56
N HIS A 102 27.00 -32.49 12.40
CA HIS A 102 26.48 -31.26 12.98
C HIS A 102 25.42 -30.69 12.01
N PRO A 103 24.12 -30.74 12.34
CA PRO A 103 23.09 -30.13 11.51
C PRO A 103 23.38 -28.63 11.39
N SER A 104 23.33 -28.09 10.17
CA SER A 104 23.80 -26.73 9.93
C SER A 104 22.98 -25.72 10.75
N ARG A 105 23.67 -24.74 11.34
CA ARG A 105 23.10 -23.66 12.18
C ARG A 105 22.10 -22.74 11.43
N ARG A 106 21.76 -23.05 10.16
CA ARG A 106 20.85 -22.29 9.29
C ARG A 106 19.37 -22.67 9.50
N ASP A 107 19.07 -23.88 9.98
CA ASP A 107 17.69 -24.39 10.00
C ASP A 107 16.82 -23.70 11.08
N ARG A 108 17.40 -23.38 12.24
CA ARG A 108 16.74 -22.60 13.31
C ARG A 108 16.27 -21.22 12.85
N SER A 109 16.88 -20.65 11.80
CA SER A 109 16.43 -19.41 11.16
C SER A 109 15.12 -19.61 10.39
N LEU A 110 15.04 -20.67 9.59
CA LEU A 110 13.85 -21.00 8.80
C LEU A 110 12.68 -21.39 9.71
N VAL A 111 12.89 -22.25 10.71
CA VAL A 111 11.85 -22.61 11.69
C VAL A 111 11.32 -21.37 12.42
N ARG A 112 12.20 -20.47 12.91
CA ARG A 112 11.76 -19.21 13.52
C ARG A 112 11.01 -18.30 12.54
N THR A 113 11.44 -18.24 11.28
CA THR A 113 10.77 -17.44 10.23
C THR A 113 9.40 -18.01 9.85
N LEU A 114 9.26 -19.34 9.81
CA LEU A 114 8.00 -20.02 9.50
C LEU A 114 7.02 -19.91 10.67
N LEU A 115 7.47 -20.11 11.91
CA LEU A 115 6.67 -19.87 13.11
C LEU A 115 6.22 -18.41 13.21
N ARG A 116 7.12 -17.45 12.91
CA ARG A 116 6.77 -16.03 12.84
C ARG A 116 5.69 -15.77 11.76
N ARG A 117 5.85 -16.27 10.53
CA ARG A 117 4.81 -16.17 9.50
C ARG A 117 3.50 -16.86 9.86
N HIS A 118 3.55 -17.91 10.69
CA HIS A 118 2.35 -18.59 11.17
C HIS A 118 1.62 -17.74 12.20
N ALA A 119 2.34 -17.08 13.12
CA ALA A 119 1.77 -16.11 14.06
C ALA A 119 1.23 -14.86 13.35
N GLU A 120 1.98 -14.29 12.39
CA GLU A 120 1.56 -13.17 11.53
C GLU A 120 0.31 -13.50 10.69
N ARG A 121 0.01 -14.79 10.45
CA ARG A 121 -1.23 -15.25 9.79
C ARG A 121 -2.41 -15.46 10.74
N GLN A 122 -2.16 -15.54 12.05
CA GLN A 122 -3.20 -15.74 13.06
C GLN A 122 -3.71 -14.42 13.65
N THR A 123 -2.88 -13.38 13.67
CA THR A 123 -3.31 -12.02 14.00
C THR A 123 -4.17 -11.46 12.86
N PRO A 124 -5.42 -11.02 13.12
CA PRO A 124 -6.16 -10.24 12.12
C PRO A 124 -5.43 -8.93 11.83
N LEU A 125 -5.60 -8.40 10.61
CA LEU A 125 -5.18 -7.04 10.31
C LEU A 125 -5.94 -6.06 11.21
N VAL A 126 -5.33 -4.93 11.55
CA VAL A 126 -6.00 -3.92 12.36
C VAL A 126 -6.93 -3.10 11.48
N PHE A 127 -6.49 -2.78 10.25
CA PHE A 127 -7.25 -2.00 9.30
C PHE A 127 -7.95 -2.88 8.26
N GLY A 128 -9.25 -2.63 8.03
CA GLY A 128 -10.04 -3.36 7.01
C GLY A 128 -10.69 -4.65 7.52
N THR A 129 -10.42 -5.07 8.75
CA THR A 129 -11.15 -6.16 9.42
C THR A 129 -12.40 -5.60 10.08
N ASP A 130 -13.45 -6.43 10.16
CA ASP A 130 -14.67 -6.09 10.89
C ASP A 130 -14.40 -5.91 12.39
N LEU A 131 -15.12 -4.98 13.04
CA LEU A 131 -14.89 -4.64 14.45
C LEU A 131 -15.25 -5.82 15.37
N VAL A 132 -16.35 -6.51 15.11
CA VAL A 132 -16.80 -7.67 15.89
C VAL A 132 -15.80 -8.81 15.72
N GLU A 133 -15.41 -9.11 14.48
CA GLU A 133 -14.40 -10.13 14.17
C GLU A 133 -13.05 -9.84 14.85
N TYR A 134 -12.60 -8.57 14.83
CA TYR A 134 -11.33 -8.16 15.43
C TYR A 134 -11.32 -8.33 16.95
N LEU A 135 -12.37 -7.89 17.64
CA LEU A 135 -12.47 -8.03 19.11
C LEU A 135 -12.60 -9.49 19.54
N GLN A 136 -13.41 -10.29 18.85
CA GLN A 136 -13.54 -11.73 19.14
C GLN A 136 -12.21 -12.48 18.98
N LYS A 137 -11.38 -12.13 17.99
CA LYS A 137 -10.06 -12.74 17.78
C LYS A 137 -8.99 -12.28 18.77
N THR A 138 -9.05 -11.02 19.21
CA THR A 138 -8.06 -10.46 20.13
C THR A 138 -8.39 -10.68 21.60
N GLY A 139 -9.67 -10.90 21.94
CA GLY A 139 -10.14 -11.00 23.33
C GLY A 139 -10.11 -9.66 24.07
N GLU A 140 -9.88 -8.56 23.36
CA GLU A 140 -9.88 -7.20 23.90
C GLU A 140 -11.29 -6.61 23.90
N ASP A 141 -11.57 -5.72 24.86
CA ASP A 141 -12.85 -5.02 24.92
C ASP A 141 -12.95 -3.87 23.90
N VAL A 142 -11.81 -3.26 23.54
CA VAL A 142 -11.68 -2.12 22.62
C VAL A 142 -10.36 -2.26 21.84
N PRO A 143 -10.30 -1.94 20.53
CA PRO A 143 -9.10 -2.16 19.73
C PRO A 143 -7.88 -1.39 20.26
N LEU A 144 -6.71 -2.06 20.33
CA LEU A 144 -5.48 -1.48 20.89
C LEU A 144 -5.05 -0.18 20.21
N ILE A 145 -5.35 -0.04 18.91
CA ILE A 145 -5.10 1.20 18.16
C ILE A 145 -5.90 2.38 18.73
N LEU A 146 -7.17 2.19 19.12
CA LEU A 146 -7.96 3.25 19.74
C LEU A 146 -7.35 3.64 21.08
N LYS A 147 -7.12 2.65 21.96
CA LYS A 147 -6.51 2.86 23.30
C LYS A 147 -5.21 3.66 23.20
N LYS A 148 -4.28 3.24 22.33
CA LYS A 148 -2.94 3.85 22.22
C LYS A 148 -2.94 5.21 21.52
N CYS A 149 -3.74 5.39 20.46
CA CYS A 149 -3.82 6.68 19.79
C CYS A 149 -4.53 7.74 20.64
N VAL A 150 -5.61 7.37 21.35
CA VAL A 150 -6.33 8.30 22.23
C VAL A 150 -5.43 8.72 23.41
N GLU A 151 -4.78 7.77 24.09
CA GLU A 151 -3.82 8.05 25.19
C GLU A 151 -2.79 9.13 24.82
N VAL A 152 -2.18 9.03 23.63
CA VAL A 152 -1.17 9.99 23.16
C VAL A 152 -1.78 11.32 22.70
N ILE A 153 -3.00 11.31 22.13
CA ILE A 153 -3.70 12.55 21.76
C ILE A 153 -4.21 13.29 23.00
N GLU A 154 -4.62 12.61 24.08
CA GLU A 154 -4.98 13.26 25.33
C GLU A 154 -3.77 13.89 26.03
N MET A 155 -2.61 13.22 26.01
CA MET A 155 -1.38 13.74 26.61
C MET A 155 -0.71 14.86 25.81
N HIS A 156 -0.75 14.82 24.47
CA HIS A 156 0.05 15.71 23.60
C HIS A 156 -0.77 16.47 22.54
N GLY A 157 -2.08 16.24 22.46
CA GLY A 157 -2.97 16.83 21.45
C GLY A 157 -3.58 18.18 21.81
N ILE A 158 -3.07 18.88 22.84
CA ILE A 158 -3.41 20.29 23.09
C ILE A 158 -2.67 21.19 22.08
N VAL A 159 -3.01 21.02 20.80
CA VAL A 159 -2.45 21.77 19.66
C VAL A 159 -3.56 22.25 18.72
N THR A 160 -3.27 23.28 17.93
CA THR A 160 -4.24 23.90 17.03
C THR A 160 -4.76 22.92 15.98
N GLY A 161 -6.04 22.55 16.07
CA GLY A 161 -6.72 21.82 15.00
C GLY A 161 -6.43 20.32 14.93
N VAL A 162 -6.22 19.64 16.05
CA VAL A 162 -6.32 18.17 16.13
C VAL A 162 -7.64 17.68 15.52
N TYR A 163 -7.60 16.49 14.90
CA TYR A 163 -8.66 15.90 14.07
C TYR A 163 -9.05 16.69 12.81
N ARG A 164 -8.87 18.02 12.76
CA ARG A 164 -9.11 18.84 11.55
C ARG A 164 -7.93 18.80 10.58
N GLN A 165 -6.71 19.05 11.07
CA GLN A 165 -5.50 19.02 10.24
C GLN A 165 -5.06 17.58 9.94
N CYS A 166 -4.36 17.41 8.81
CA CYS A 166 -3.79 16.14 8.39
C CYS A 166 -2.30 16.09 8.74
N GLY A 167 -1.86 15.01 9.38
CA GLY A 167 -0.44 14.74 9.57
C GLY A 167 0.28 14.29 8.30
N ILE A 168 1.59 14.07 8.41
CA ILE A 168 2.47 13.70 7.30
C ILE A 168 2.16 12.28 6.82
N GLN A 169 1.81 12.13 5.53
CA GLN A 169 1.36 10.85 4.97
C GLN A 169 2.36 9.68 5.19
N SER A 170 3.68 9.93 5.12
CA SER A 170 4.69 8.89 5.38
C SER A 170 4.68 8.40 6.83
N ASN A 171 4.41 9.29 7.79
CA ASN A 171 4.29 8.93 9.20
C ASN A 171 3.02 8.12 9.43
N ILE A 172 1.88 8.54 8.84
CA ILE A 172 0.62 7.77 8.88
C ILE A 172 0.83 6.34 8.35
N GLN A 173 1.51 6.17 7.21
CA GLN A 173 1.78 4.83 6.66
C GLN A 173 2.77 4.02 7.53
N LYS A 174 3.81 4.65 8.10
CA LYS A 174 4.73 3.99 9.04
C LYS A 174 3.97 3.45 10.27
N LEU A 175 3.10 4.27 10.85
CA LEU A 175 2.27 3.88 12.00
C LEU A 175 1.28 2.76 11.63
N ARG A 176 0.56 2.90 10.51
CA ARG A 176 -0.39 1.89 10.00
C ARG A 176 0.27 0.52 9.86
N ASN A 177 1.45 0.47 9.24
CA ASN A 177 2.20 -0.77 9.04
C ASN A 177 2.70 -1.38 10.37
N GLY A 178 3.02 -0.56 11.37
CA GLY A 178 3.34 -1.04 12.72
C GLY A 178 2.16 -1.79 13.35
N PHE A 179 0.97 -1.17 13.34
CA PHE A 179 -0.25 -1.80 13.84
C PHE A 179 -0.63 -3.08 13.06
N ASP A 180 -0.68 -3.04 11.72
CA ASP A 180 -1.05 -4.20 10.91
C ASP A 180 -0.05 -5.37 10.99
N SER A 181 1.21 -5.12 11.31
CA SER A 181 2.24 -6.17 11.49
C SER A 181 2.33 -6.73 12.91
N GLY A 182 1.49 -6.27 13.84
CA GLY A 182 1.57 -6.58 15.26
C GLY A 182 2.78 -5.98 15.98
N HIS A 183 3.64 -5.23 15.28
CA HIS A 183 4.76 -4.51 15.86
C HIS A 183 4.30 -3.10 16.27
N LEU A 184 3.59 -3.04 17.41
CA LEU A 184 3.04 -1.81 17.98
C LEU A 184 4.08 -0.68 17.96
N PRO A 185 3.85 0.41 17.20
CA PRO A 185 4.80 1.51 17.12
C PRO A 185 4.84 2.27 18.45
N ASP A 186 6.02 2.72 18.87
CA ASP A 186 6.13 3.61 20.01
C ASP A 186 5.61 5.00 19.63
N LEU A 187 4.36 5.28 20.03
CA LEU A 187 3.70 6.55 19.78
C LEU A 187 4.26 7.70 20.63
N ARG A 188 5.15 7.42 21.60
CA ARG A 188 5.81 8.42 22.45
C ARG A 188 7.19 8.85 21.92
N ASP A 189 7.62 8.32 20.76
CA ASP A 189 8.80 8.80 20.04
C ASP A 189 8.65 10.30 19.70
N GLU A 190 9.67 11.10 20.05
CA GLU A 190 9.80 12.52 19.72
C GLU A 190 9.50 12.85 18.25
N ALA A 191 9.82 11.95 17.32
CA ALA A 191 9.53 12.13 15.90
C ALA A 191 8.02 12.06 15.58
N ILE A 192 7.26 11.28 16.36
CA ILE A 192 5.80 11.14 16.24
C ILE A 192 5.09 12.25 17.03
N LEU A 193 5.58 12.61 18.23
CA LEU A 193 5.01 13.70 19.03
C LEU A 193 5.03 15.06 18.31
N LYS A 194 6.08 15.32 17.51
CA LYS A 194 6.17 16.52 16.64
C LYS A 194 5.13 16.56 15.51
N ASP A 195 4.49 15.43 15.21
CA ASP A 195 3.44 15.29 14.19
C ASP A 195 2.25 14.51 14.77
N ILE A 196 1.73 14.99 15.90
CA ILE A 196 0.53 14.44 16.56
C ILE A 196 -0.69 14.37 15.62
N HIS A 197 -0.72 15.23 14.60
CA HIS A 197 -1.74 15.18 13.54
C HIS A 197 -1.72 13.84 12.78
N SER A 198 -0.57 13.16 12.65
CA SER A 198 -0.49 11.82 12.05
C SER A 198 -1.19 10.76 12.89
N VAL A 199 -1.09 10.84 14.22
CA VAL A 199 -1.82 9.95 15.14
C VAL A 199 -3.32 10.19 15.00
N SER A 200 -3.75 11.45 14.96
CA SER A 200 -5.17 11.80 14.76
C SER A 200 -5.70 11.38 13.36
N SER A 201 -4.86 11.46 12.31
CA SER A 201 -5.19 10.99 10.97
C SER A 201 -5.28 9.48 10.89
N LEU A 202 -4.40 8.76 11.58
CA LEU A 202 -4.43 7.31 11.68
C LEU A 202 -5.72 6.83 12.35
N LEU A 203 -6.12 7.48 13.45
CA LEU A 203 -7.36 7.17 14.18
C LEU A 203 -8.60 7.39 13.30
N LYS A 204 -8.68 8.53 12.59
CA LYS A 204 -9.73 8.78 11.59
C LYS A 204 -9.72 7.76 10.45
N GLN A 205 -8.53 7.32 10.01
CA GLN A 205 -8.39 6.33 8.95
C GLN A 205 -8.88 4.94 9.39
N TYR A 206 -8.70 4.57 10.66
CA TYR A 206 -9.20 3.31 11.21
C TYR A 206 -10.72 3.20 11.05
N PHE A 207 -11.48 4.16 11.62
CA PHE A 207 -12.94 4.16 11.53
C PHE A 207 -13.46 4.19 10.08
N ARG A 208 -12.77 4.91 9.17
CA ARG A 208 -13.13 4.95 7.74
C ARG A 208 -12.80 3.65 6.98
N GLN A 209 -11.95 2.77 7.53
CA GLN A 209 -11.61 1.49 6.93
C GLN A 209 -12.36 0.31 7.55
N LEU A 210 -13.28 0.53 8.49
CA LEU A 210 -14.17 -0.53 8.99
C LEU A 210 -15.13 -0.98 7.87
N PRO A 211 -15.32 -2.30 7.64
CA PRO A 211 -16.31 -2.83 6.69
C PRO A 211 -17.74 -2.40 6.99
N ASN A 212 -18.15 -2.42 8.27
CA ASN A 212 -19.38 -1.83 8.79
C ASN A 212 -18.98 -0.60 9.64
N PRO A 213 -19.49 0.63 9.39
CA PRO A 213 -19.16 1.79 10.20
C PRO A 213 -19.55 1.61 11.68
N LEU A 214 -18.98 2.44 12.56
CA LEU A 214 -19.21 2.34 14.01
C LEU A 214 -20.71 2.43 14.39
N PHE A 215 -21.48 3.28 13.71
CA PHE A 215 -22.94 3.39 13.92
C PHE A 215 -23.78 2.39 13.10
N THR A 216 -23.14 1.45 12.42
CA THR A 216 -23.73 0.42 11.53
C THR A 216 -24.48 0.99 10.32
N PHE A 217 -24.64 0.19 9.25
CA PHE A 217 -25.54 0.57 8.15
C PHE A 217 -27.01 0.35 8.52
N GLU A 218 -27.28 -0.65 9.34
CA GLU A 218 -28.61 -1.11 9.72
C GLU A 218 -29.37 -0.08 10.57
N LEU A 219 -28.70 0.55 11.55
CA LEU A 219 -29.30 1.54 12.44
C LEU A 219 -29.14 2.99 11.94
N TYR A 220 -28.45 3.22 10.82
CA TYR A 220 -28.23 4.57 10.30
C TYR A 220 -29.53 5.39 10.08
N PRO A 221 -30.63 4.82 9.52
CA PRO A 221 -31.89 5.56 9.41
C PRO A 221 -32.44 6.00 10.77
N GLU A 222 -32.37 5.13 11.78
CA GLU A 222 -32.86 5.41 13.13
C GLU A 222 -32.04 6.51 13.84
N PHE A 223 -30.74 6.61 13.55
CA PHE A 223 -29.91 7.72 13.98
C PHE A 223 -30.29 9.06 13.31
N ILE A 224 -30.78 9.04 12.07
CA ILE A 224 -31.30 10.24 11.40
C ILE A 224 -32.66 10.63 11.98
N ASP A 225 -33.59 9.68 12.15
CA ASP A 225 -34.89 9.92 12.78
C ASP A 225 -34.74 10.48 14.22
N ALA A 226 -33.78 9.95 14.98
CA ALA A 226 -33.41 10.48 16.28
C ALA A 226 -32.83 11.91 16.19
N TYR A 227 -32.00 12.22 15.19
CA TYR A 227 -31.43 13.55 14.98
C TYR A 227 -32.48 14.59 14.58
N GLU A 228 -33.43 14.25 13.69
CA GLU A 228 -34.48 15.16 13.21
C GLU A 228 -35.53 15.50 14.29
N THR A 229 -35.53 14.75 15.40
CA THR A 229 -36.34 15.08 16.58
C THR A 229 -35.82 16.34 17.27
N THR A 230 -36.62 17.40 17.32
CA THR A 230 -36.25 18.72 17.90
C THR A 230 -36.46 18.84 19.41
N ASP A 231 -37.11 17.86 20.03
CA ASP A 231 -37.63 17.96 21.39
C ASP A 231 -36.62 17.43 22.43
N ASP A 232 -36.86 17.69 23.72
CA ASP A 232 -36.02 17.19 24.82
C ASP A 232 -35.90 15.64 24.86
N GLU A 233 -36.77 14.94 24.12
CA GLU A 233 -36.69 13.49 23.88
C GLU A 233 -35.51 13.04 23.00
N GLN A 234 -34.89 13.94 22.23
CA GLN A 234 -33.82 13.63 21.26
C GLN A 234 -32.72 12.76 21.91
N ALA A 235 -32.25 13.17 23.09
CA ALA A 235 -31.21 12.47 23.83
C ALA A 235 -31.64 11.08 24.35
N ASN A 236 -32.95 10.83 24.51
CA ASN A 236 -33.45 9.51 24.90
C ASN A 236 -33.55 8.60 23.67
N ARG A 237 -34.05 9.12 22.53
CA ARG A 237 -34.07 8.37 21.26
C ARG A 237 -32.66 7.93 20.84
N PHE A 238 -31.65 8.81 20.97
CA PHE A 238 -30.25 8.41 20.75
C PHE A 238 -29.77 7.29 21.69
N LYS A 239 -30.14 7.29 22.98
CA LYS A 239 -29.78 6.21 23.91
C LYS A 239 -30.44 4.89 23.51
N ASP A 240 -31.70 4.92 23.08
CA ASP A 240 -32.43 3.72 22.67
C ASP A 240 -31.81 3.09 21.41
N VAL A 241 -31.45 3.90 20.41
CA VAL A 241 -30.75 3.42 19.20
C VAL A 241 -29.33 2.94 19.53
N ILE A 242 -28.58 3.63 20.40
CA ILE A 242 -27.26 3.16 20.87
C ILE A 242 -27.38 1.82 21.62
N GLY A 243 -28.40 1.64 22.45
CA GLY A 243 -28.66 0.39 23.16
C GLY A 243 -29.00 -0.80 22.27
N ARG A 244 -29.32 -0.55 20.99
CA ARG A 244 -29.58 -1.57 19.96
C ARG A 244 -28.36 -1.92 19.10
N LEU A 245 -27.25 -1.18 19.19
CA LEU A 245 -26.02 -1.51 18.48
C LEU A 245 -25.46 -2.88 18.94
N PRO A 246 -24.63 -3.56 18.13
CA PRO A 246 -23.81 -4.67 18.62
C PRO A 246 -22.93 -4.21 19.79
N ARG A 247 -22.72 -5.05 20.80
CA ARG A 247 -21.98 -4.68 22.03
C ARG A 247 -20.60 -4.13 21.72
N GLU A 248 -19.95 -4.72 20.75
CA GLU A 248 -18.64 -4.39 20.21
C GLU A 248 -18.53 -2.96 19.65
N HIS A 249 -19.66 -2.32 19.32
CA HIS A 249 -19.72 -0.97 18.73
C HIS A 249 -19.96 0.16 19.75
N TYR A 250 -20.43 -0.12 20.98
CA TYR A 250 -20.80 0.91 21.97
C TYR A 250 -20.22 0.74 23.38
N ARG A 251 -19.44 -0.33 23.62
CA ARG A 251 -18.90 -0.71 24.92
C ARG A 251 -17.81 0.21 25.48
#